data_AF-X0UNG0-F1
#
_entry.id   AF-X0UNG0-F1
#
_cell.length_a   1.000
_cell.length_b   1.000
_cell.length_c   1.000
_cell.angle_alpha   90.00
_cell.angle_beta   90.00
_cell.angle_gamma   90.00
#
_symmetry.space_group_name_H-M   'P 1'
#
loop_
_entity.id
_entity.type
_entity.pdbx_description
1 polymer ?
#
loop_
_entity_poly.entity_id
_entity_poly.type
_entity_poly.pdbx_seq_one_letter_code
_entity_poly.pdbx_strand_id
1 'polypeptide(L)'
;TFSSNLRDRLIVLEYISDGLAYDLDTRVPKMAEEAMYMSISYNLLANRSGTPEGMVARFKKDRRAALRNAKIRLSNIKLDEIVQVMRGQSKWIKH
;
A
#
# COMPACT_ATOMS: atom_id res chain seq x y z
N THR A 1 -29.75 8.72 17.58
CA THR A 1 -31.00 8.27 18.22
C THR A 1 -31.60 7.15 17.39
N PHE A 2 -31.77 5.95 17.95
CA PHE A 2 -32.36 4.81 17.23
C PHE A 2 -33.88 5.04 17.05
N SER A 3 -34.46 4.48 15.98
CA SER A 3 -35.91 4.61 15.73
C SER A 3 -36.72 3.78 16.75
N SER A 4 -37.96 4.18 16.99
CA SER A 4 -38.88 3.57 17.98
C SER A 4 -39.12 2.07 17.78
N ASN A 5 -38.80 1.54 16.58
CA ASN A 5 -39.00 0.13 16.22
C ASN A 5 -37.88 -0.79 16.73
N LEU A 6 -36.83 -0.26 17.36
CA LEU A 6 -35.75 -1.03 17.99
C LEU A 6 -35.94 -1.23 19.50
N ARG A 7 -37.07 -0.79 20.07
CA ARG A 7 -37.40 -1.03 21.48
C ARG A 7 -37.46 -2.55 21.73
N ASP A 8 -36.73 -3.02 22.75
CA ASP A 8 -36.66 -4.41 23.20
C ASP A 8 -36.01 -5.43 22.24
N ARG A 9 -35.22 -4.96 21.26
CA ARG A 9 -34.38 -5.83 20.42
C ARG A 9 -32.93 -5.84 20.90
N LEU A 10 -32.32 -7.03 20.93
CA LEU A 10 -30.88 -7.16 21.20
C LEU A 10 -30.09 -6.62 20.01
N ILE A 11 -29.43 -5.47 20.17
CA ILE A 11 -28.56 -4.88 19.16
C ILE A 11 -27.12 -5.26 19.53
N VAL A 12 -26.47 -6.06 18.68
CA VAL A 12 -25.03 -6.33 18.80
C VAL A 12 -24.30 -5.29 17.95
N LEU A 13 -23.61 -4.35 18.61
CA LEU A 13 -22.74 -3.39 17.95
C LEU A 13 -21.32 -3.95 17.95
N GLU A 14 -20.92 -4.55 16.83
CA GLU A 14 -19.56 -5.01 16.63
C GLU A 14 -18.70 -3.85 16.13
N TYR A 15 -17.83 -3.34 17.02
CA TYR A 15 -16.85 -2.35 16.64
C TYR A 15 -15.66 -3.04 15.98
N ILE A 16 -15.47 -2.79 14.68
CA ILE A 16 -14.29 -3.25 13.93
C ILE A 16 -13.31 -2.08 13.88
N SER A 17 -12.29 -2.11 14.74
CA SER A 17 -11.11 -1.24 14.56
C SER A 17 -10.22 -1.79 13.44
N ASP A 18 -9.45 -0.94 12.78
CA ASP A 18 -8.40 -1.32 11.82
C ASP A 18 -7.22 -2.07 12.47
N GLY A 19 -7.28 -2.38 13.78
CA GLY A 19 -6.36 -3.28 14.46
C GLY A 19 -4.95 -2.72 14.68
N LEU A 20 -4.70 -1.46 14.33
CA LEU A 20 -3.40 -0.81 14.48
C LEU A 20 -3.10 -0.33 15.92
N ALA A 21 -3.94 -0.70 16.89
CA ALA A 21 -3.86 -0.22 18.27
C ALA A 21 -2.76 -0.88 19.14
N TYR A 22 -2.04 -1.88 18.63
CA TYR A 22 -0.90 -2.47 19.33
C TYR A 22 0.43 -1.91 18.80
N ASP A 23 1.05 -1.07 19.61
CA ASP A 23 2.30 -0.32 19.36
C ASP A 23 3.53 -1.22 19.10
N LEU A 24 3.47 -2.51 19.45
CA LEU A 24 4.65 -3.38 19.44
C LEU A 24 4.91 -4.14 18.13
N ASP A 25 3.95 -4.24 17.21
CA ASP A 25 4.07 -5.18 16.07
C ASP A 25 3.40 -4.66 14.78
N THR A 26 3.46 -3.35 14.53
CA THR A 26 3.14 -2.82 13.20
C THR A 26 4.24 -3.24 12.21
N ARG A 27 4.08 -4.43 11.62
CA ARG A 27 5.02 -4.99 10.65
C ARG A 27 4.75 -4.39 9.28
N VAL A 28 5.54 -3.38 8.91
CA VAL A 28 5.56 -2.89 7.53
C VAL A 28 6.19 -3.98 6.65
N PRO A 29 5.61 -4.29 5.48
CA PRO A 29 6.25 -5.19 4.53
C PRO A 29 7.66 -4.71 4.19
N LYS A 30 8.65 -5.61 4.25
CA LYS A 30 10.08 -5.29 4.02
C LYS A 30 10.33 -4.46 2.75
N MET A 31 9.58 -4.70 1.68
CA MET A 31 9.70 -3.95 0.42
C MET A 31 9.16 -2.51 0.52
N ALA A 32 8.11 -2.28 1.31
CA ALA A 32 7.64 -0.92 1.58
C ALA A 32 8.65 -0.15 2.43
N GLU A 33 9.22 -0.82 3.43
CA GLU A 33 10.26 -0.25 4.31
C GLU A 33 11.50 0.17 3.50
N GLU A 34 12.00 -0.71 2.64
CA GLU A 34 13.14 -0.42 1.75
C GLU A 34 12.86 0.77 0.82
N ALA A 35 11.66 0.82 0.21
CA ALA A 35 11.26 1.94 -0.63
C ALA A 35 11.17 3.25 0.18
N MET A 36 10.76 3.18 1.44
CA MET A 36 10.70 4.31 2.34
C MET A 36 12.10 4.83 2.69
N TYR A 37 13.03 3.95 3.08
CA TYR A 37 14.42 4.32 3.35
C TYR A 37 15.12 4.94 2.15
N MET A 38 14.92 4.37 0.95
CA MET A 38 15.47 4.93 -0.28
C MET A 38 14.89 6.31 -0.61
N SER A 39 13.61 6.52 -0.30
CA SER A 39 12.97 7.83 -0.47
C SER A 39 13.51 8.88 0.50
N ILE A 40 13.68 8.52 1.76
CA ILE A 40 14.26 9.39 2.79
C ILE A 40 15.70 9.76 2.39
N SER A 41 16.51 8.76 2.02
CA SER A 41 17.92 8.95 1.63
C SER A 41 18.06 9.91 0.44
N TYR A 42 17.24 9.73 -0.60
CA TYR A 42 17.20 10.65 -1.74
C TYR A 42 16.84 12.07 -1.33
N ASN A 43 15.80 12.27 -0.51
CA ASN A 43 15.36 13.59 -0.09
C ASN A 43 16.41 14.30 0.77
N LEU A 44 17.10 13.56 1.65
CA LEU A 44 18.20 14.10 2.45
C LEU A 44 19.37 14.54 1.57
N LEU A 45 19.76 13.72 0.59
CA LEU A 45 20.84 14.06 -0.33
C LEU A 45 20.48 15.20 -1.27
N ALA A 46 19.26 15.24 -1.79
CA ALA A 46 18.81 16.28 -2.71
C ALA A 46 18.74 17.67 -2.05
N ASN A 47 18.46 17.73 -0.75
CA ASN A 47 18.39 18.97 0.02
C ASN A 47 19.73 19.39 0.64
N ARG A 48 20.75 18.53 0.60
CA ARG A 48 22.07 18.80 1.19
C ARG A 48 22.91 19.65 0.25
N SER A 49 23.45 20.76 0.74
CA SER A 49 24.42 21.57 0.00
C SER A 49 25.75 20.82 -0.20
N GLY A 50 26.37 20.97 -1.39
CA GLY A 50 27.67 20.38 -1.72
C GLY A 50 27.65 18.91 -2.12
N THR A 51 26.48 18.28 -2.31
CA THR A 51 26.41 16.93 -2.87
C THR A 51 26.59 16.95 -4.39
N PRO A 52 27.46 16.08 -4.95
CA PRO A 52 27.61 15.95 -6.40
C PRO A 52 26.31 15.55 -7.08
N GLU A 53 25.97 16.20 -8.19
CA GLU A 53 24.72 15.97 -8.92
C GLU A 53 24.58 14.52 -9.41
N GLY A 54 25.68 13.90 -9.85
CA GLY A 54 25.70 12.50 -10.26
C GLY A 54 25.29 11.53 -9.15
N MET A 55 25.59 11.85 -7.89
CA MET A 55 25.16 11.06 -6.74
C MET A 55 23.65 11.20 -6.54
N VAL A 56 23.14 12.43 -6.52
CA VAL A 56 21.69 12.70 -6.39
C VAL A 56 20.89 12.01 -7.50
N ALA A 57 21.40 12.04 -8.74
CA ALA A 57 20.78 11.40 -9.89
C ALA A 57 20.71 9.86 -9.76
N ARG A 58 21.72 9.22 -9.14
CA ARG A 58 21.71 7.78 -8.86
C ARG A 58 20.63 7.43 -7.83
N PHE A 59 20.64 8.10 -6.68
CA PHE A 59 19.63 7.89 -5.64
C PHE A 59 18.20 8.18 -6.12
N LYS A 60 18.02 9.11 -7.06
CA LYS A 60 16.73 9.37 -7.71
C LYS A 60 16.23 8.15 -8.48
N LYS A 61 17.12 7.45 -9.20
CA LYS A 61 16.81 6.23 -9.95
C LYS A 61 16.52 5.07 -9.00
N ASP A 62 17.35 4.90 -7.98
CA ASP A 62 17.23 3.82 -6.99
C ASP A 62 15.91 3.93 -6.21
N ARG A 63 15.56 5.14 -5.73
CA ARG A 63 14.25 5.42 -5.12
C ARG A 63 13.09 5.04 -6.04
N ARG A 64 13.15 5.43 -7.32
CA ARG A 64 12.09 5.15 -8.30
C ARG A 64 11.94 3.64 -8.54
N ALA A 65 13.06 2.92 -8.62
CA ALA A 65 13.06 1.47 -8.81
C ALA A 65 12.47 0.75 -7.58
N ALA A 66 12.92 1.10 -6.38
CA ALA A 66 12.42 0.53 -5.13
C ALA A 66 10.91 0.78 -4.95
N LEU A 67 10.42 2.00 -5.20
CA LEU A 67 9.00 2.31 -5.15
C LEU A 67 8.17 1.51 -6.16
N ARG A 68 8.67 1.35 -7.39
CA ARG A 68 7.97 0.56 -8.42
C ARG A 68 7.89 -0.92 -8.02
N ASN A 69 8.99 -1.48 -7.53
CA ASN A 69 9.05 -2.87 -7.08
C ASN A 69 8.10 -3.11 -5.90
N ALA A 70 8.12 -2.23 -4.90
CA ALA A 70 7.19 -2.29 -3.78
C ALA A 70 5.74 -2.22 -4.25
N LYS A 71 5.39 -1.28 -5.14
CA LYS A 71 4.03 -1.18 -5.69
C LYS A 71 3.60 -2.44 -6.42
N ILE A 72 4.43 -2.98 -7.33
CA ILE A 72 4.09 -4.18 -8.09
C ILE A 72 3.87 -5.38 -7.16
N ARG A 73 4.69 -5.49 -6.12
CA ARG A 73 4.65 -6.63 -5.19
C ARG A 73 3.55 -6.53 -4.14
N LEU A 74 3.22 -5.33 -3.69
CA LEU A 74 2.17 -5.09 -2.70
C LEU A 74 0.79 -4.95 -3.33
N SER A 75 0.72 -4.55 -4.60
CA SER A 75 -0.55 -4.51 -5.31
C SER A 75 -1.00 -5.95 -5.58
N ASN A 76 -2.18 -6.31 -5.09
CA ASN A 76 -2.85 -7.57 -5.43
C ASN A 76 -3.47 -7.49 -6.83
N ILE A 77 -2.65 -7.22 -7.86
CA ILE A 77 -3.11 -7.15 -9.26
C ILE A 77 -3.18 -8.57 -9.81
N LYS A 78 -4.37 -9.13 -9.82
CA LYS A 78 -4.65 -10.39 -10.52
C LYS A 78 -4.92 -10.09 -11.99
N LEU A 79 -3.97 -10.44 -12.85
CA LEU A 79 -4.10 -10.25 -14.30
C LEU A 79 -5.35 -10.94 -14.85
N ASP A 80 -5.70 -12.10 -14.30
CA ASP A 80 -6.89 -12.87 -14.70
C ASP A 80 -8.19 -12.07 -14.49
N GLU A 81 -8.31 -11.37 -13.37
CA GLU A 81 -9.48 -10.52 -13.07
C GLU A 81 -9.56 -9.35 -14.05
N ILE A 82 -8.43 -8.72 -14.37
CA ILE A 82 -8.37 -7.62 -15.34
C ILE A 82 -8.75 -8.11 -16.74
N VAL A 83 -8.21 -9.24 -17.17
CA VAL A 83 -8.52 -9.83 -18.49
C VAL A 83 -9.99 -10.25 -18.56
N GLN A 84 -10.56 -10.76 -17.47
CA GLN A 84 -11.97 -11.13 -17.40
C GLN A 84 -12.93 -9.93 -17.51
N VAL A 85 -12.58 -8.79 -16.89
CA VAL A 85 -13.29 -7.52 -17.07
C VAL A 85 -13.19 -7.03 -18.52
N MET A 86 -12.00 -7.10 -19.13
CA MET A 86 -11.79 -6.65 -20.51
C MET A 86 -12.49 -7.51 -21.57
N ARG A 87 -12.72 -8.80 -21.33
CA ARG A 87 -13.44 -9.71 -22.25
C ARG A 87 -14.96 -9.72 -22.04
N GLY A 88 -15.49 -8.80 -21.23
CA GLY A 88 -16.92 -8.62 -21.03
C GLY A 88 -17.57 -9.70 -20.14
N GLN A 89 -16.81 -10.31 -19.22
CA GLN A 89 -17.27 -11.29 -18.21
C GLN A 89 -17.93 -12.59 -18.74
N SER A 90 -18.19 -12.68 -20.05
CA SER A 90 -18.96 -13.76 -20.68
C SER A 90 -18.21 -15.09 -20.81
N LYS A 91 -16.87 -15.06 -20.73
CA LYS A 91 -16.03 -16.26 -20.79
C LYS A 91 -15.14 -16.35 -19.56
N TRP A 92 -15.53 -17.20 -18.61
CA TRP A 92 -14.71 -17.50 -17.43
C TRP A 92 -13.45 -18.26 -17.86
N ILE A 93 -12.29 -17.80 -17.38
CA ILE A 93 -11.03 -18.53 -17.51
C ILE A 93 -11.06 -19.60 -16.42
N LYS A 94 -11.36 -20.84 -16.83
CA LYS A 94 -11.15 -22.01 -15.97
C LYS A 94 -9.69 -22.41 -16.14
N HIS A 95 -8.92 -22.37 -15.06
CA HIS A 95 -7.55 -22.93 -15.01
C HIS A 95 -7.60 -24.45 -15.10
#